data_AF-A0AAE0CXB3-F1
#
_entry.id   AF-A0AAE0CXB3-F1
#
_cell.length_a   1.000
_cell.length_b   1.000
_cell.length_c   1.000
_cell.angle_alpha   90.00
_cell.angle_beta   90.00
_cell.angle_gamma   90.00
#
_symmetry.space_group_name_H-M   'P 1'
#
loop_
_entity.id
_entity.type
_entity.pdbx_description
1 polymer ?
#
loop_
_entity_poly.entity_id
_entity_poly.type
_entity_poly.pdbx_seq_one_letter_code
_entity_poly.pdbx_strand_id
1 'polypeptide(L)'
;MATRKEHVLPLIRSLGIAHHLSEPAEELVDVEGKKVTNSQYNSWLKNDGLLTSWLLRNMSKAILSMITGANTSQQVWCSLEEQLLPMTKDKKAHVKDQLFSLKKWLLSNDEYI
;
A
#
# COMPACT_ATOMS: atom_id res chain seq x y z
N MET A 1 -13.62 11.15 -20.16
CA MET A 1 -12.81 10.04 -19.62
C MET A 1 -13.15 9.88 -18.16
N ALA A 2 -14.17 9.08 -17.86
CA ALA A 2 -14.67 8.85 -16.52
C ALA A 2 -13.62 8.01 -15.75
N THR A 3 -13.24 8.51 -14.59
CA THR A 3 -12.05 8.12 -13.85
C THR A 3 -12.20 6.75 -13.21
N ARG A 4 -11.46 5.75 -13.68
CA ARG A 4 -11.26 4.38 -13.15
C ARG A 4 -11.39 4.19 -11.61
N LYS A 5 -11.19 5.24 -10.82
CA LYS A 5 -11.36 5.34 -9.37
C LYS A 5 -12.82 5.18 -8.89
N GLU A 6 -13.82 5.61 -9.67
CA GLU A 6 -15.25 5.63 -9.26
C GLU A 6 -15.91 4.24 -9.16
N HIS A 7 -15.32 3.20 -9.77
CA HIS A 7 -15.82 1.82 -9.69
C HIS A 7 -15.15 0.99 -8.58
N VAL A 8 -14.14 1.53 -7.90
CA VAL A 8 -13.35 0.79 -6.90
C VAL A 8 -14.18 0.48 -5.66
N LEU A 9 -14.86 1.47 -5.09
CA LEU A 9 -15.66 1.28 -3.87
C LEU A 9 -16.88 0.35 -4.07
N PRO A 10 -17.65 0.46 -5.16
CA PRO A 10 -18.72 -0.50 -5.45
C PRO A 10 -18.24 -1.94 -5.61
N LEU A 11 -17.07 -2.15 -6.24
CA LEU A 11 -16.47 -3.48 -6.39
C LEU A 11 -16.02 -4.05 -5.05
N ILE A 12 -15.33 -3.26 -4.22
CA ILE A 12 -14.92 -3.67 -2.86
C ILE A 12 -16.14 -4.07 -2.03
N ARG A 13 -17.24 -3.30 -2.10
CA ARG A 13 -18.50 -3.62 -1.43
C ARG A 13 -19.15 -4.89 -1.98
N SER A 14 -19.20 -5.05 -3.30
CA SER A 14 -19.82 -6.21 -3.96
C SER A 14 -19.06 -7.51 -3.73
N LEU A 15 -17.74 -7.43 -3.59
CA LEU A 15 -16.87 -8.58 -3.34
C LEU A 15 -16.80 -8.94 -1.85
N GLY A 16 -17.40 -8.13 -0.97
CA GLY A 16 -17.36 -8.34 0.47
C GLY A 16 -15.98 -8.15 1.10
N ILE A 17 -14.95 -7.81 0.34
CA ILE A 17 -13.53 -7.80 0.76
C ILE A 17 -13.12 -6.66 1.71
N ALA A 18 -14.05 -5.83 2.19
CA ALA A 18 -13.72 -4.72 3.10
C ALA A 18 -13.07 -5.18 4.41
N HIS A 19 -13.34 -6.41 4.85
CA HIS A 19 -12.74 -7.02 6.04
C HIS A 19 -11.40 -7.73 5.77
N HIS A 20 -10.91 -7.75 4.53
CA HIS A 20 -9.67 -8.45 4.15
C HIS A 20 -8.38 -7.60 4.30
N LEU A 21 -8.49 -6.35 4.78
CA LEU A 21 -7.32 -5.50 5.01
C LEU A 21 -6.47 -5.94 6.21
N SER A 22 -6.97 -6.88 7.03
CA SER A 22 -6.22 -7.48 8.13
C SER A 22 -6.13 -8.98 7.89
N GLU A 23 -4.91 -9.51 7.79
CA GLU A 23 -4.65 -10.94 7.69
C GLU A 23 -5.05 -11.64 9.01
N PRO A 24 -5.88 -12.70 8.96
CA PRO A 24 -6.13 -13.55 10.12
C PRO A 24 -4.89 -14.41 10.41
N ALA A 25 -4.60 -14.73 11.67
CA ALA A 25 -3.51 -15.65 12.00
C ALA A 25 -3.73 -17.02 11.31
N GLU A 26 -2.68 -17.54 10.65
CA GLU A 26 -2.71 -18.81 9.91
C GLU A 26 -2.94 -20.02 10.84
N GLU A 27 -2.36 -19.96 12.04
CA GLU A 27 -2.51 -20.96 13.10
C GLU A 27 -3.09 -20.31 14.37
N LEU A 28 -4.05 -20.99 14.99
CA LEU A 28 -4.54 -20.66 16.31
C LEU A 28 -4.04 -21.72 17.30
N VAL A 29 -3.81 -21.31 18.54
CA VAL A 29 -3.54 -22.23 19.64
C VAL A 29 -4.87 -22.55 20.31
N ASP A 30 -5.27 -23.82 20.26
CA ASP A 30 -6.47 -24.31 20.93
C ASP A 30 -6.30 -24.30 22.46
N VAL A 31 -7.39 -24.45 23.21
CA VAL A 31 -7.44 -24.47 24.68
C VAL A 31 -6.51 -25.55 25.28
N GLU A 32 -6.19 -26.59 24.51
CA GLU A 32 -5.25 -27.67 24.86
C GLU A 32 -3.79 -27.41 24.40
N GLY A 33 -3.47 -26.22 23.92
CA GLY A 33 -2.12 -25.86 23.47
C GLY A 33 -1.73 -26.41 22.10
N LYS A 34 -2.66 -27.03 21.37
CA LYS A 34 -2.41 -27.59 20.04
C LYS A 34 -2.59 -26.54 18.95
N LYS A 35 -1.70 -26.54 17.96
CA LYS A 35 -1.83 -25.71 16.76
C LYS A 35 -2.97 -26.23 15.88
N VAL A 36 -3.97 -25.39 15.65
CA VAL A 36 -5.13 -25.69 14.80
C VAL A 36 -5.16 -24.67 13.66
N THR A 37 -5.36 -25.16 12.45
CA THR A 37 -5.47 -24.32 11.25
C THR A 37 -6.68 -23.40 11.36
N ASN A 38 -6.48 -22.11 11.15
CA ASN A 38 -7.57 -21.15 11.22
C ASN A 38 -8.52 -21.29 10.01
N SER A 39 -9.78 -21.61 10.26
CA SER A 39 -10.81 -21.68 9.21
C SER A 39 -11.10 -20.31 8.59
N GLN A 40 -10.86 -19.22 9.33
CA GLN A 40 -10.97 -17.85 8.86
C GLN A 40 -9.82 -17.50 7.91
N TYR A 41 -8.60 -18.00 8.16
CA TYR A 41 -7.47 -17.82 7.24
C TYR A 41 -7.75 -18.49 5.89
N ASN A 42 -8.29 -19.71 5.90
CA ASN A 42 -8.68 -20.40 4.66
C ASN A 42 -9.78 -19.66 3.88
N SER A 43 -10.76 -19.11 4.60
CA SER A 43 -11.80 -18.28 3.97
C SER A 43 -11.24 -16.97 3.45
N TRP A 44 -10.26 -16.40 4.16
CA TRP A 44 -9.56 -15.19 3.76
C TRP A 44 -8.76 -15.42 2.48
N LEU A 45 -7.96 -16.48 2.43
CA LEU A 45 -7.09 -16.84 1.30
C LEU A 45 -7.89 -17.08 0.01
N LYS A 46 -9.10 -17.66 0.11
CA LYS A 46 -9.98 -17.88 -1.05
C LYS A 46 -10.34 -16.58 -1.78
N ASN A 47 -10.58 -15.49 -1.05
CA ASN A 47 -10.90 -14.20 -1.67
C ASN A 47 -9.64 -13.35 -1.90
N ASP A 48 -8.57 -13.62 -1.15
CA ASP A 48 -7.31 -12.89 -1.27
C ASP A 48 -6.71 -13.00 -2.68
N GLY A 49 -6.70 -14.18 -3.31
CA GLY A 49 -6.20 -14.33 -4.69
C GLY A 49 -6.94 -13.44 -5.71
N LEU A 50 -8.24 -13.26 -5.53
CA LEU A 50 -9.03 -12.36 -6.37
C LEU A 50 -8.70 -10.88 -6.11
N LEU A 51 -8.50 -10.51 -4.85
CA LEU A 51 -8.07 -9.17 -4.47
C LEU A 51 -6.65 -8.86 -4.98
N THR A 52 -5.72 -9.79 -4.83
CA THR A 52 -4.34 -9.69 -5.31
C THR A 52 -4.28 -9.51 -6.82
N SER A 53 -4.98 -10.37 -7.58
CA SER A 53 -5.04 -10.24 -9.03
C SER A 53 -5.69 -8.93 -9.48
N TRP A 54 -6.73 -8.46 -8.78
CA TRP A 54 -7.35 -7.17 -9.05
C TRP A 54 -6.41 -5.99 -8.75
N LEU A 55 -5.70 -6.01 -7.63
CA LEU A 55 -4.72 -4.99 -7.27
C LEU A 55 -3.61 -4.90 -8.31
N LEU A 56 -2.98 -6.03 -8.64
CA LEU A 56 -1.90 -6.10 -9.64
C LEU A 56 -2.37 -5.60 -11.01
N ARG A 57 -3.59 -5.94 -11.43
CA ARG A 57 -4.17 -5.46 -12.70
C ARG A 57 -4.44 -3.96 -12.74
N ASN A 58 -4.74 -3.34 -11.59
CA ASN A 58 -5.05 -1.91 -11.53
C ASN A 58 -3.80 -1.03 -11.37
N MET A 59 -2.66 -1.60 -11.02
CA MET A 59 -1.41 -0.87 -10.85
C MET A 59 -0.71 -0.58 -12.18
N SER A 60 0.06 0.51 -12.20
CA SER A 60 0.91 0.85 -13.35
C SER A 60 2.16 -0.05 -13.37
N LYS A 61 2.78 -0.20 -14.55
CA LYS A 61 4.02 -0.97 -14.68
C LYS A 61 5.14 -0.50 -13.73
N ALA A 62 5.22 0.81 -13.48
CA ALA A 62 6.20 1.39 -12.57
C ALA A 62 5.98 0.98 -11.10
N ILE A 63 4.72 0.81 -10.69
CA ILE A 63 4.39 0.31 -9.34
C ILE A 63 4.60 -1.20 -9.28
N LEU A 64 4.21 -1.93 -10.33
CA LEU A 64 4.44 -3.38 -10.41
C LEU A 64 5.93 -3.74 -10.35
N SER A 65 6.83 -2.95 -10.95
CA SER A 65 8.27 -3.18 -10.83
C SER A 65 8.83 -2.99 -9.43
N MET A 66 8.11 -2.29 -8.54
CA MET A 66 8.50 -2.12 -7.14
C MET A 66 8.02 -3.28 -6.26
N ILE A 67 7.02 -4.04 -6.70
CA ILE A 67 6.41 -5.14 -5.95
C ILE A 67 6.96 -6.46 -6.51
N THR A 68 7.87 -7.10 -5.78
CA THR A 68 8.49 -8.37 -6.21
C THR A 68 8.06 -9.50 -5.29
N GLY A 69 7.56 -10.60 -5.87
CA GLY A 69 7.25 -11.83 -5.12
C GLY A 69 6.05 -11.74 -4.16
N ALA A 70 5.12 -10.81 -4.40
CA ALA A 70 3.89 -10.71 -3.61
C ALA A 70 2.83 -11.70 -4.13
N ASN A 71 2.43 -12.62 -3.26
CA ASN A 71 1.44 -13.66 -3.52
C ASN A 71 0.10 -13.35 -2.86
N THR A 72 0.08 -12.48 -1.85
CA THR A 72 -1.14 -12.06 -1.16
C THR A 72 -1.39 -10.56 -1.27
N SER A 73 -2.64 -10.15 -1.05
CA SER A 73 -3.02 -8.74 -1.18
C SER A 73 -2.37 -7.89 -0.09
N GLN A 74 -2.18 -8.48 1.08
CA GLN A 74 -1.43 -7.88 2.18
C GLN A 74 0.05 -7.68 1.82
N GLN A 75 0.72 -8.68 1.23
CA GLN A 75 2.11 -8.51 0.78
C GLN A 75 2.24 -7.38 -0.24
N VAL A 76 1.27 -7.29 -1.17
CA VAL A 76 1.17 -6.16 -2.11
C VAL A 76 1.07 -4.82 -1.36
N TRP A 77 0.20 -4.71 -0.35
CA TRP A 77 0.05 -3.50 0.46
C TRP A 77 1.29 -3.16 1.29
N CYS A 78 1.91 -4.15 1.93
CA CYS A 78 3.14 -3.96 2.71
C CYS A 78 4.29 -3.50 1.82
N SER A 79 4.51 -4.13 0.66
CA SER A 79 5.54 -3.69 -0.28
C SER A 79 5.31 -2.26 -0.78
N LEU A 80 4.06 -1.88 -1.03
CA LEU A 80 3.73 -0.50 -1.40
C LEU A 80 4.06 0.48 -0.29
N GLU A 81 3.69 0.15 0.94
CA GLU A 81 3.97 0.97 2.11
C GLU A 81 5.49 1.15 2.29
N GLU A 82 6.25 0.06 2.26
CA GLU A 82 7.71 0.07 2.39
C GLU A 82 8.42 0.88 1.30
N GLN A 83 7.94 0.81 0.05
CA GLN A 83 8.59 1.48 -1.08
C GLN A 83 8.16 2.96 -1.22
N LEU A 84 6.89 3.28 -0.93
CA LEU A 84 6.34 4.62 -1.12
C LEU A 84 6.52 5.52 0.11
N LEU A 85 6.58 4.98 1.33
CA LEU A 85 6.83 5.79 2.54
C LEU A 85 8.18 6.52 2.51
N PRO A 86 9.32 5.88 2.17
CA PRO A 86 10.59 6.58 2.05
C PRO A 86 10.57 7.60 0.91
N MET A 87 10.08 7.21 -0.28
CA MET A 87 9.99 8.14 -1.42
C MET A 87 9.18 9.40 -1.10
N THR A 88 8.10 9.29 -0.34
CA THR A 88 7.28 10.46 0.03
C THR A 88 7.97 11.33 1.08
N LYS A 89 8.66 10.73 2.06
CA LYS A 89 9.48 11.46 3.03
C LYS A 89 10.63 12.20 2.36
N ASP A 90 11.34 11.54 1.46
CA ASP A 90 12.49 12.11 0.73
C ASP A 90 12.06 13.25 -0.18
N LYS A 91 10.97 13.06 -0.94
CA LYS A 91 10.39 14.13 -1.77
C LYS A 91 10.02 15.35 -0.92
N LYS A 92 9.42 15.14 0.25
CA LYS A 92 9.07 16.23 1.18
C LYS A 92 10.31 16.96 1.69
N ALA A 93 11.35 16.23 2.10
CA ALA A 93 12.61 16.82 2.55
C ALA A 93 13.28 17.62 1.43
N HIS A 94 13.39 17.04 0.24
CA HIS A 94 13.99 17.69 -0.91
C HIS A 94 13.30 19.01 -1.29
N VAL A 95 11.96 19.04 -1.30
CA VAL A 95 11.20 20.28 -1.56
C VAL A 95 11.45 21.32 -0.47
N LYS A 96 11.54 20.90 0.79
CA LYS A 96 11.86 21.81 1.90
C LYS A 96 13.26 22.41 1.76
N ASP A 97 14.24 21.62 1.33
CA ASP A 97 15.61 22.07 1.11
C ASP A 97 15.73 23.03 -0.07
N GLN A 98 15.00 22.76 -1.15
CA GLN A 98 14.88 23.70 -2.29
C GLN A 98 14.29 25.03 -1.84
N LEU A 99 13.21 25.00 -1.05
CA LEU A 99 12.57 26.21 -0.53
C LEU A 99 13.51 27.00 0.39
N PHE A 100 14.27 26.31 1.25
CA PHE A 100 15.24 26.97 2.13
C PHE A 100 16.39 27.60 1.33
N SER A 101 16.91 26.89 0.34
CA SER A 101 17.95 27.38 -0.57
C SER A 101 17.47 28.61 -1.35
N LEU A 102 16.23 28.61 -1.84
CA LEU A 102 15.61 29.75 -2.52
C LEU A 102 15.44 30.96 -1.58
N LYS A 103 14.96 30.73 -0.35
CA LYS A 103 14.85 31.80 0.67
C LYS A 103 16.21 32.40 1.00
N LYS A 104 17.24 31.57 1.16
CA LYS A 104 18.61 32.03 1.42
C LYS A 104 19.16 32.84 0.23
N TRP A 105 18.89 32.40 -0.99
CA TRP A 105 19.29 33.14 -2.19
C TRP A 105 18.61 34.50 -2.25
N LEU A 106 17.30 34.58 -2.00
CA LEU A 106 16.56 35.85 -1.96
C LEU A 106 17.11 36.80 -0.89
N LEU A 107 17.32 36.33 0.34
CA LEU A 107 17.89 37.13 1.43
C LEU A 107 19.31 37.61 1.13
N SER A 108 20.13 36.76 0.50
CA SER A 108 21.48 37.14 0.06
C SER A 108 21.47 38.15 -1.09
N ASN A 109 20.41 38.21 -1.89
CA ASN A 109 20.27 39.15 -3.00
C ASN A 109 19.68 40.49 -2.56
N ASP A 110 18.85 40.51 -1.51
CA ASP A 110 18.36 41.73 -0.85
C ASP A 110 19.46 42.46 -0.04
N GLU A 111 20.53 41.77 0.37
CA GLU A 111 21.67 42.38 1.08
C GLU A 111 22.58 43.23 0.16
N TYR A 112 22.34 43.21 -1.16
CA TYR A 112 23.12 43.96 -2.17
C TYR A 112 22.37 45.16 -2.79
N ILE A 113 21.23 45.58 -2.24
CA ILE A 113 20.50 46.80 -2.65
C ILE A 113 20.64 47.90 -1.60
#